data_AF-A0A7Y7ADT9-F1
#
_entry.id   AF-A0A7Y7ADT9-F1
#
_cell.length_a   1.000
_cell.length_b   1.000
_cell.length_c   1.000
_cell.angle_alpha   90.00
_cell.angle_beta   90.00
_cell.angle_gamma   90.00
#
_symmetry.space_group_name_H-M   'P 1'
#
loop_
_entity.id
_entity.type
_entity.pdbx_description
1 polymer ?
#
loop_
_entity_poly.entity_id
_entity_poly.type
_entity_poly.pdbx_seq_one_letter_code
_entity_poly.pdbx_strand_id
1 'polypeptide(L)'
;MNKLFLLGFSAFALLVFIGSGFSSGKIDQIDPNAYSVEQVLNQLGDTPLNHSISQVDLAKAKMGEELIFNGYTMRDGKKSKRISTYFVCTDCHNTTKEFSDISSQSTDDRLKYAQENGLPFLPGSTLWGIYNRTSFYNDDYVKKYGDLVDDARHSLPNSVQLCSKYCSSGRYIEDWELDAIMHYFKKNELKIGDLDLSDKDLYAIVKGGLSSAEKSELIKSIKGSYRQSYSATFMETMDRSERKYGKGGNVENGKYIYENACMYCHENKRVTYLHLDNGKLSGRFLWKNRKNWSDQSVYQIVRHGTYSKIGRQQYMPHYTKEKMSDEQLNDLVAYIKQIAKK
;
A
#
# COMPACT_ATOMS: atom_id res chain seq x y z
N MET A 1 7.67 -44.05 -81.02
CA MET A 1 9.00 -43.44 -81.27
C MET A 1 9.11 -42.26 -80.31
N ASN A 2 10.00 -42.15 -79.31
CA ASN A 2 11.24 -42.84 -78.95
C ASN A 2 11.40 -42.88 -77.41
N LYS A 3 11.88 -44.03 -76.93
CA LYS A 3 12.84 -44.33 -75.84
C LYS A 3 12.77 -43.50 -74.53
N LEU A 4 12.40 -44.10 -73.39
CA LEU A 4 13.22 -44.95 -72.49
C LEU A 4 14.36 -44.20 -71.78
N PHE A 5 14.23 -43.98 -70.46
CA PHE A 5 15.30 -44.23 -69.48
C PHE A 5 14.69 -44.43 -68.08
N LEU A 6 14.82 -45.67 -67.58
CA LEU A 6 14.78 -46.00 -66.17
C LEU A 6 16.00 -45.40 -65.47
N LEU A 7 15.86 -45.03 -64.20
CA LEU A 7 16.79 -45.43 -63.13
C LEU A 7 16.14 -45.10 -61.78
N GLY A 8 15.90 -46.15 -61.00
CA GLY A 8 15.36 -46.06 -59.65
C GLY A 8 16.44 -45.69 -58.63
N PHE A 9 16.00 -45.06 -57.55
CA PHE A 9 16.71 -45.08 -56.28
C PHE A 9 15.68 -45.13 -55.15
N SER A 10 15.65 -46.27 -54.47
CA SER A 10 14.97 -46.49 -53.20
C SER A 10 15.92 -46.00 -52.10
N ALA A 11 15.49 -45.09 -51.22
CA ALA A 11 16.15 -44.89 -49.93
C ALA A 11 15.24 -44.17 -48.92
N PHE A 12 14.76 -44.97 -47.97
CA PHE A 12 14.57 -44.65 -46.55
C PHE A 12 13.89 -43.33 -46.17
N ALA A 13 12.60 -43.46 -45.79
CA ALA A 13 11.93 -42.53 -44.91
C ALA A 13 12.61 -42.54 -43.53
N LEU A 14 13.36 -41.47 -43.20
CA LEU A 14 13.80 -41.21 -41.84
C LEU A 14 12.70 -40.40 -41.14
N LEU A 15 11.86 -41.10 -40.37
CA LEU A 15 11.02 -40.51 -39.34
C LEU A 15 11.95 -39.93 -38.27
N VAL A 16 12.19 -38.62 -38.31
CA VAL A 16 12.83 -37.89 -37.22
C VAL A 16 11.80 -37.77 -36.10
N PHE A 17 11.83 -38.75 -35.18
CA PHE A 17 11.33 -38.56 -33.83
C PHE A 17 12.19 -37.49 -33.16
N ILE A 18 11.72 -36.24 -33.15
CA ILE A 18 12.22 -35.25 -32.19
C ILE A 18 11.61 -35.62 -30.85
N GLY A 19 12.22 -36.61 -30.18
CA GLY A 19 12.11 -36.74 -28.75
C GLY A 19 12.79 -35.51 -28.15
N SER A 20 12.00 -34.51 -27.75
CA SER A 20 12.47 -33.47 -26.85
C SER A 20 12.72 -34.12 -25.49
N GLY A 21 13.85 -34.80 -25.38
CA GLY A 21 14.45 -35.15 -24.11
C GLY A 21 14.67 -33.84 -23.36
N PHE A 22 14.02 -33.74 -22.21
CA PHE A 22 14.38 -32.76 -21.20
C PHE A 22 15.85 -32.99 -20.85
N SER A 23 16.72 -32.22 -21.50
CA SER A 23 18.07 -32.02 -21.03
C SER A 23 17.93 -31.46 -19.61
N SER A 24 18.52 -32.16 -18.65
CA SER A 24 18.75 -31.70 -17.29
C SER A 24 19.72 -30.52 -17.32
N GLY A 25 19.23 -29.39 -17.84
CA GLY A 25 19.94 -28.12 -17.86
C GLY A 25 20.25 -27.71 -16.43
N LYS A 26 21.50 -27.30 -16.21
CA LYS A 26 21.95 -26.65 -14.99
C LYS A 26 20.98 -25.53 -14.62
N ILE A 27 20.72 -25.39 -13.32
CA ILE A 27 19.94 -24.31 -12.72
C ILE A 27 20.70 -23.00 -12.93
N ASP A 28 20.64 -22.44 -14.13
CA ASP A 28 21.03 -21.07 -14.38
C ASP A 28 19.76 -20.21 -14.19
N GLN A 29 19.64 -19.70 -12.96
CA GLN A 29 18.88 -18.53 -12.53
C GLN A 29 17.48 -18.34 -13.14
N ILE A 30 16.48 -18.91 -12.47
CA ILE A 30 15.12 -18.34 -12.55
C ILE A 30 15.16 -17.00 -11.82
N ASP A 31 14.82 -15.90 -12.51
CA ASP A 31 14.71 -14.56 -11.91
C ASP A 31 13.50 -14.51 -10.95
N PRO A 32 13.71 -14.39 -9.63
CA PRO A 32 12.62 -14.28 -8.66
C PRO A 32 11.77 -13.01 -8.86
N ASN A 33 12.27 -12.00 -9.59
CA ASN A 33 11.50 -10.81 -9.93
C ASN A 33 10.52 -11.03 -11.09
N ALA A 34 10.69 -12.10 -11.87
CA ALA A 34 9.83 -12.42 -13.00
C ALA A 34 8.44 -12.93 -12.56
N TYR A 35 8.33 -13.48 -11.34
CA TYR A 35 7.11 -14.09 -10.84
C TYR A 35 6.45 -13.26 -9.74
N SER A 36 5.14 -13.04 -9.89
CA SER A 36 4.33 -12.49 -8.81
C SER A 36 4.12 -13.50 -7.70
N VAL A 37 3.89 -12.98 -6.49
CA VAL A 37 3.50 -13.77 -5.34
C VAL A 37 2.21 -14.55 -5.61
N GLU A 38 1.20 -13.93 -6.25
CA GLU A 38 -0.06 -14.63 -6.58
C GLU A 38 0.18 -15.80 -7.52
N GLN A 39 1.00 -15.63 -8.56
CA GLN A 39 1.30 -16.71 -9.52
C GLN A 39 1.93 -17.92 -8.83
N VAL A 40 2.93 -17.69 -7.97
CA VAL A 40 3.60 -18.78 -7.25
C VAL A 40 2.64 -19.45 -6.27
N LEU A 41 1.87 -18.67 -5.49
CA LEU A 41 0.88 -19.23 -4.57
C LEU A 41 -0.16 -20.11 -5.30
N ASN A 42 -0.68 -19.65 -6.44
CA ASN A 42 -1.62 -20.42 -7.26
C ASN A 42 -0.98 -21.71 -7.80
N GLN A 43 0.28 -21.67 -8.24
CA GLN A 43 1.02 -22.87 -8.70
C GLN A 43 1.27 -23.88 -7.56
N LEU A 44 1.45 -23.40 -6.34
CA LEU A 44 1.56 -24.23 -5.14
C LEU A 44 0.21 -24.77 -4.67
N GLY A 45 -0.90 -24.30 -5.25
CA GLY A 45 -2.26 -24.75 -4.91
C GLY A 45 -2.91 -23.97 -3.78
N ASP A 46 -2.45 -22.74 -3.47
CA ASP A 46 -3.18 -21.83 -2.59
C ASP A 46 -4.50 -21.39 -3.24
N THR A 47 -5.43 -20.91 -2.42
CA THR A 47 -6.70 -20.39 -2.91
C THR A 47 -6.47 -19.06 -3.64
N PRO A 48 -6.94 -18.90 -4.90
CA PRO A 48 -6.83 -17.64 -5.61
C PRO A 48 -7.50 -16.49 -4.88
N LEU A 49 -6.97 -15.27 -5.05
CA LEU A 49 -7.59 -14.07 -4.51
C LEU A 49 -8.98 -13.87 -5.13
N ASN A 50 -9.94 -13.39 -4.34
CA ASN A 50 -11.30 -13.12 -4.84
C ASN A 50 -11.39 -11.96 -5.84
N HIS A 51 -10.29 -11.23 -6.02
CA HIS A 51 -10.10 -10.15 -6.98
C HIS A 51 -8.99 -10.50 -7.98
N SER A 52 -8.75 -11.79 -8.21
CA SER A 52 -7.73 -12.26 -9.15
C SER A 52 -8.02 -11.77 -10.57
N ILE A 53 -7.02 -11.13 -11.20
CA ILE A 53 -7.05 -10.70 -12.59
C ILE A 53 -6.06 -11.57 -13.38
N SER A 54 -6.56 -12.29 -14.38
CA SER A 54 -5.77 -13.23 -15.19
C SER A 54 -4.68 -12.54 -16.01
N GLN A 55 -4.96 -11.37 -16.56
CA GLN A 55 -4.03 -10.60 -17.38
C GLN A 55 -4.18 -9.10 -17.12
N VAL A 56 -3.05 -8.42 -16.90
CA VAL A 56 -3.01 -6.96 -16.78
C VAL A 56 -3.24 -6.31 -18.14
N ASP A 57 -4.28 -5.47 -18.22
CA ASP A 57 -4.42 -4.48 -19.27
C ASP A 57 -3.64 -3.21 -18.86
N LEU A 58 -2.58 -2.90 -19.60
CA LEU A 58 -1.70 -1.77 -19.29
C LEU A 58 -2.36 -0.41 -19.51
N ALA A 59 -3.32 -0.30 -20.44
CA ALA A 59 -4.07 0.92 -20.67
C ALA A 59 -5.01 1.20 -19.49
N LYS A 60 -5.70 0.16 -18.99
CA LYS A 60 -6.50 0.25 -17.76
C LYS A 60 -5.65 0.55 -16.54
N ALA A 61 -4.50 -0.12 -16.39
CA ALA A 61 -3.58 0.16 -15.29
C ALA A 61 -3.10 1.63 -15.30
N LYS A 62 -2.89 2.22 -16.48
CA LYS A 62 -2.57 3.64 -16.60
C LYS A 62 -3.72 4.54 -16.17
N MET A 63 -4.95 4.24 -16.58
CA MET A 63 -6.13 4.96 -16.09
C MET A 63 -6.28 4.82 -14.56
N GLY A 64 -6.05 3.63 -14.00
CA GLY A 64 -6.10 3.37 -12.56
C GLY A 64 -5.06 4.18 -11.78
N GLU A 65 -3.84 4.27 -12.30
CA GLU A 65 -2.80 5.16 -11.75
C GLU A 65 -3.30 6.60 -11.70
N GLU A 66 -3.81 7.13 -12.81
CA GLU A 66 -4.30 8.51 -12.85
C GLU A 66 -5.47 8.76 -11.89
N LEU A 67 -6.38 7.80 -11.74
CA LEU A 67 -7.47 7.88 -10.77
C LEU A 67 -6.94 7.94 -9.32
N ILE A 68 -5.92 7.15 -8.98
CA ILE A 68 -5.30 7.12 -7.64
C ILE A 68 -4.58 8.44 -7.31
N PHE A 69 -3.80 8.96 -8.26
CA PHE A 69 -2.94 10.13 -8.04
C PHE A 69 -3.68 11.45 -8.25
N ASN A 70 -4.63 11.51 -9.19
CA ASN A 70 -5.28 12.77 -9.59
C ASN A 70 -6.78 12.82 -9.23
N GLY A 71 -7.38 11.67 -8.93
CA GLY A 71 -8.82 11.53 -8.70
C GLY A 71 -9.65 11.62 -9.99
N TYR A 72 -9.01 11.56 -11.17
CA TYR A 72 -9.65 11.55 -12.49
C TYR A 72 -8.64 11.02 -13.53
N THR A 73 -9.13 10.66 -14.71
CA THR A 73 -8.31 10.25 -15.87
C THR A 73 -8.89 10.83 -17.17
N MET A 74 -8.19 10.66 -18.29
CA MET A 74 -8.71 10.92 -19.63
C MET A 74 -9.23 9.62 -20.23
N ARG A 75 -10.50 9.61 -20.62
CA ARG A 75 -11.14 8.47 -21.28
C ARG A 75 -11.87 8.96 -22.53
N ASP A 76 -11.61 8.33 -23.67
CA ASP A 76 -12.22 8.68 -24.96
C ASP A 76 -12.06 10.18 -25.31
N GLY A 77 -10.88 10.73 -25.01
CA GLY A 77 -10.55 12.15 -25.22
C GLY A 77 -11.22 13.12 -24.24
N LYS A 78 -11.96 12.62 -23.24
CA LYS A 78 -12.67 13.44 -22.24
C LYS A 78 -12.18 13.17 -20.83
N LYS A 79 -12.14 14.23 -20.02
CA LYS A 79 -11.82 14.12 -18.60
C LYS A 79 -12.95 13.43 -17.86
N SER A 80 -12.64 12.39 -17.08
CA SER A 80 -13.62 11.72 -16.25
C SER A 80 -14.10 12.64 -15.12
N LYS A 81 -15.29 12.33 -14.56
CA LYS A 81 -15.78 13.03 -13.39
C LYS A 81 -14.82 12.76 -12.22
N ARG A 82 -14.44 13.80 -11.49
CA ARG A 82 -13.58 13.64 -10.31
C ARG A 82 -14.23 12.68 -9.30
N ILE A 83 -13.43 11.78 -8.73
CA ILE A 83 -13.85 10.86 -7.67
C ILE A 83 -14.20 11.65 -6.40
N SER A 84 -13.33 12.60 -6.05
CA SER A 84 -13.55 13.52 -4.93
C SER A 84 -12.98 14.88 -5.25
N THR A 85 -13.64 15.93 -4.75
CA THR A 85 -13.11 17.30 -4.77
C THR A 85 -12.21 17.60 -3.57
N TYR A 86 -12.11 16.68 -2.61
CA TYR A 86 -11.47 16.92 -1.31
C TYR A 86 -10.16 16.17 -1.14
N PHE A 87 -10.12 14.88 -1.48
CA PHE A 87 -8.93 14.04 -1.31
C PHE A 87 -8.75 13.09 -2.48
N VAL A 88 -7.50 12.84 -2.87
CA VAL A 88 -7.09 11.73 -3.72
C VAL A 88 -6.48 10.62 -2.86
N CYS A 89 -6.31 9.41 -3.40
CA CYS A 89 -5.81 8.27 -2.62
C CYS A 89 -4.42 8.55 -2.02
N THR A 90 -3.55 9.21 -2.79
CA THR A 90 -2.19 9.54 -2.36
C THR A 90 -2.12 10.65 -1.31
N ASP A 91 -3.23 11.31 -0.98
CA ASP A 91 -3.26 12.24 0.16
C ASP A 91 -3.13 11.49 1.50
N CYS A 92 -3.47 10.19 1.53
CA CYS A 92 -3.45 9.36 2.73
C CYS A 92 -2.58 8.11 2.61
N HIS A 93 -2.21 7.68 1.41
CA HIS A 93 -1.49 6.44 1.18
C HIS A 93 -0.22 6.64 0.36
N ASN A 94 0.89 6.06 0.81
CA ASN A 94 2.08 5.93 -0.03
C ASN A 94 1.83 4.88 -1.13
N THR A 95 2.55 4.98 -2.25
CA THR A 95 2.47 4.02 -3.38
C THR A 95 3.70 3.13 -3.48
N THR A 96 4.63 3.26 -2.54
CA THR A 96 5.88 2.49 -2.46
C THR A 96 5.96 1.76 -1.13
N LYS A 97 6.97 0.89 -0.98
CA LYS A 97 7.33 0.25 0.28
C LYS A 97 7.47 1.28 1.42
N GLU A 98 7.08 0.90 2.64
CA GLU A 98 7.16 1.75 3.85
C GLU A 98 8.10 1.19 4.94
N PHE A 99 8.71 0.03 4.70
CA PHE A 99 9.51 -0.71 5.67
C PHE A 99 10.64 -1.43 4.95
N SER A 100 11.78 -1.67 5.61
CA SER A 100 12.79 -2.59 5.07
C SER A 100 12.29 -4.03 5.08
N ASP A 101 11.71 -4.46 6.19
CA ASP A 101 10.97 -5.72 6.31
C ASP A 101 9.48 -5.47 6.04
N ILE A 102 8.96 -6.00 4.93
CA ILE A 102 7.57 -5.81 4.50
C ILE A 102 6.56 -6.60 5.34
N SER A 103 7.06 -7.48 6.20
CA SER A 103 6.29 -8.13 7.24
C SER A 103 6.24 -7.30 8.53
N SER A 104 6.88 -6.12 8.62
CA SER A 104 6.84 -5.26 9.81
C SER A 104 5.58 -4.37 9.89
N GLN A 105 5.24 -3.94 11.10
CA GLN A 105 4.29 -2.85 11.41
C GLN A 105 4.85 -1.91 12.51
N SER A 106 6.16 -1.97 12.75
CA SER A 106 6.82 -1.13 13.74
C SER A 106 6.78 0.34 13.33
N THR A 107 6.30 1.21 14.21
CA THR A 107 6.29 2.65 13.94
C THR A 107 7.69 3.20 13.75
N ASP A 108 8.68 2.67 14.47
CA ASP A 108 10.06 3.13 14.41
C ASP A 108 10.74 2.69 13.11
N ASP A 109 10.55 1.44 12.69
CA ASP A 109 11.06 0.96 11.41
C ASP A 109 10.48 1.78 10.25
N ARG A 110 9.17 2.10 10.35
CA ARG A 110 8.47 2.91 9.37
C ARG A 110 9.03 4.33 9.28
N LEU A 111 9.23 4.99 10.43
CA LEU A 111 9.76 6.34 10.46
C LEU A 111 11.19 6.39 9.90
N LYS A 112 12.04 5.43 10.32
CA LYS A 112 13.40 5.30 9.82
C LYS A 112 13.42 5.08 8.31
N TYR A 113 12.62 4.13 7.82
CA TYR A 113 12.55 3.85 6.38
C TYR A 113 12.05 5.07 5.60
N ALA A 114 11.05 5.77 6.11
CA ALA A 114 10.57 7.00 5.49
C ALA A 114 11.67 8.05 5.39
N GLN A 115 12.41 8.30 6.49
CA GLN A 115 13.54 9.23 6.53
C GLN A 115 14.63 8.89 5.51
N GLU A 116 15.03 7.62 5.44
CA GLU A 116 16.08 7.15 4.54
C GLU A 116 15.69 7.25 3.06
N ASN A 117 14.39 7.21 2.75
CA ASN A 117 13.87 7.16 1.38
C ASN A 117 13.07 8.42 0.98
N GLY A 118 13.02 9.44 1.83
CA GLY A 118 12.31 10.70 1.56
C GLY A 118 10.79 10.52 1.36
N LEU A 119 10.15 9.62 2.12
CA LEU A 119 8.74 9.29 1.96
C LEU A 119 7.81 10.13 2.84
N PRO A 120 6.63 10.54 2.33
CA PRO A 120 5.56 11.08 3.17
C PRO A 120 5.22 10.14 4.35
N PHE A 121 4.91 10.71 5.52
CA PHE A 121 4.56 9.95 6.73
C PHE A 121 3.04 9.95 6.94
N LEU A 122 2.35 9.14 6.12
CA LEU A 122 0.91 9.22 5.94
C LEU A 122 0.11 8.33 6.92
N PRO A 123 -1.19 8.55 7.12
CA PRO A 123 -1.99 7.77 8.07
C PRO A 123 -2.51 6.44 7.49
N GLY A 124 -2.62 6.31 6.17
CA GLY A 124 -3.07 5.09 5.51
C GLY A 124 -1.97 4.03 5.37
N SER A 125 -2.35 2.77 5.14
CA SER A 125 -1.43 1.71 4.72
C SER A 125 -0.92 1.95 3.31
N THR A 126 0.31 1.59 2.98
CA THR A 126 0.78 1.73 1.59
C THR A 126 -0.11 0.97 0.59
N LEU A 127 -0.28 1.53 -0.61
CA LEU A 127 -0.91 0.85 -1.75
C LEU A 127 0.05 -0.15 -2.41
N TRP A 128 1.35 -0.10 -2.11
CA TRP A 128 2.30 -1.09 -2.60
C TRP A 128 2.01 -2.47 -2.00
N GLY A 129 1.89 -3.48 -2.86
CA GLY A 129 1.48 -4.83 -2.46
C GLY A 129 0.04 -4.95 -1.95
N ILE A 130 -0.82 -3.93 -2.11
CA ILE A 130 -2.22 -3.99 -1.66
C ILE A 130 -3.00 -5.11 -2.36
N TYR A 131 -2.64 -5.41 -3.61
CA TYR A 131 -3.24 -6.49 -4.39
C TYR A 131 -3.01 -7.87 -3.75
N ASN A 132 -1.92 -8.08 -3.02
CA ASN A 132 -1.61 -9.38 -2.42
C ASN A 132 -2.27 -9.58 -1.04
N ARG A 133 -3.02 -8.58 -0.55
CA ARG A 133 -3.65 -8.61 0.77
C ARG A 133 -5.01 -9.27 0.73
N THR A 134 -5.39 -9.87 1.85
CA THR A 134 -6.65 -10.61 2.01
C THR A 134 -7.58 -9.99 3.03
N SER A 135 -7.13 -9.00 3.82
CA SER A 135 -7.97 -8.31 4.80
C SER A 135 -7.70 -6.82 4.91
N PHE A 136 -8.77 -6.04 4.97
CA PHE A 136 -8.79 -4.57 4.93
C PHE A 136 -9.68 -4.01 6.06
N TYR A 137 -9.55 -2.72 6.40
CA TYR A 137 -10.38 -2.09 7.45
C TYR A 137 -10.48 -2.92 8.74
N ASN A 138 -9.34 -3.41 9.21
CA ASN A 138 -9.24 -4.32 10.36
C ASN A 138 -9.44 -3.58 11.70
N ASP A 139 -9.64 -4.37 12.76
CA ASP A 139 -9.63 -3.90 14.14
C ASP A 139 -10.57 -2.70 14.37
N ASP A 140 -10.04 -1.58 14.87
CA ASP A 140 -10.84 -0.44 15.32
C ASP A 140 -11.52 0.35 14.20
N TYR A 141 -11.27 0.03 12.93
CA TYR A 141 -12.02 0.65 11.83
C TYR A 141 -13.53 0.39 11.93
N VAL A 142 -13.96 -0.70 12.57
CA VAL A 142 -15.39 -0.94 12.87
C VAL A 142 -15.96 0.14 13.80
N LYS A 143 -15.17 0.71 14.72
CA LYS A 143 -15.61 1.80 15.60
C LYS A 143 -15.93 3.07 14.82
N LYS A 144 -15.29 3.27 13.67
CA LYS A 144 -15.46 4.46 12.82
C LYS A 144 -16.52 4.29 11.75
N TYR A 145 -16.56 3.12 11.11
CA TYR A 145 -17.41 2.89 9.93
C TYR A 145 -18.61 1.96 10.20
N GLY A 146 -18.68 1.35 11.39
CA GLY A 146 -19.72 0.37 11.72
C GLY A 146 -19.75 -0.77 10.72
N ASP A 147 -20.94 -1.27 10.42
CA ASP A 147 -21.19 -2.42 9.55
C ASP A 147 -20.68 -2.24 8.11
N LEU A 148 -20.37 -1.00 7.68
CA LEU A 148 -19.77 -0.76 6.36
C LEU A 148 -18.45 -1.51 6.18
N VAL A 149 -17.73 -1.82 7.27
CA VAL A 149 -16.47 -2.56 7.18
C VAL A 149 -16.66 -4.02 6.81
N ASP A 150 -17.83 -4.62 7.03
CA ASP A 150 -17.97 -6.08 6.91
C ASP A 150 -17.81 -6.55 5.46
N ASP A 151 -18.46 -5.85 4.52
CA ASP A 151 -18.31 -6.11 3.08
C ASP A 151 -16.93 -5.70 2.55
N ALA A 152 -16.32 -4.67 3.13
CA ALA A 152 -15.01 -4.17 2.74
C ALA A 152 -13.88 -5.09 3.22
N ARG A 153 -14.00 -5.66 4.42
CA ARG A 153 -12.91 -6.34 5.13
C ARG A 153 -12.30 -7.46 4.32
N HIS A 154 -13.12 -8.18 3.55
CA HIS A 154 -12.68 -9.35 2.79
C HIS A 154 -12.68 -9.13 1.28
N SER A 155 -12.80 -7.89 0.80
CA SER A 155 -12.86 -7.57 -0.63
C SER A 155 -12.10 -6.29 -0.93
N LEU A 156 -10.99 -6.41 -1.68
CA LEU A 156 -10.23 -5.26 -2.15
C LEU A 156 -11.12 -4.30 -2.98
N PRO A 157 -11.96 -4.79 -3.91
CA PRO A 157 -12.90 -3.91 -4.61
C PRO A 157 -13.86 -3.13 -3.70
N ASN A 158 -14.47 -3.79 -2.71
CA ASN A 158 -15.38 -3.14 -1.77
C ASN A 158 -14.63 -2.17 -0.83
N SER A 159 -13.40 -2.51 -0.46
CA SER A 159 -12.52 -1.62 0.30
C SER A 159 -12.20 -0.33 -0.46
N VAL A 160 -11.93 -0.43 -1.78
CA VAL A 160 -11.73 0.77 -2.61
C VAL A 160 -12.99 1.62 -2.68
N GLN A 161 -14.17 1.00 -2.80
CA GLN A 161 -15.44 1.72 -2.80
C GLN A 161 -15.70 2.46 -1.47
N LEU A 162 -15.48 1.79 -0.33
CA LEU A 162 -15.60 2.41 0.99
C LEU A 162 -14.62 3.57 1.15
N CYS A 163 -13.37 3.38 0.72
CA CYS A 163 -12.35 4.44 0.73
C CYS A 163 -12.80 5.64 -0.09
N SER A 164 -13.16 5.41 -1.34
CA SER A 164 -13.60 6.48 -2.25
C SER A 164 -14.76 7.28 -1.68
N LYS A 165 -15.77 6.59 -1.15
CA LYS A 165 -16.97 7.25 -0.63
C LYS A 165 -16.71 8.01 0.67
N TYR A 166 -16.04 7.38 1.63
CA TYR A 166 -15.97 7.88 3.02
C TYR A 166 -14.60 8.49 3.35
N CYS A 167 -13.50 7.78 3.08
CA CYS A 167 -12.16 8.29 3.36
C CYS A 167 -11.82 9.48 2.47
N SER A 168 -12.07 9.38 1.16
CA SER A 168 -11.82 10.47 0.25
C SER A 168 -12.92 11.54 0.27
N SER A 169 -14.00 11.32 1.03
CA SER A 169 -15.22 12.14 0.99
C SER A 169 -15.74 12.34 -0.45
N GLY A 170 -15.66 11.28 -1.25
CA GLY A 170 -15.99 11.28 -2.67
C GLY A 170 -17.35 10.66 -2.99
N ARG A 171 -17.47 10.21 -4.22
CA ARG A 171 -18.57 9.35 -4.69
C ARG A 171 -18.16 7.88 -4.66
N TYR A 172 -19.13 7.00 -4.81
CA TYR A 172 -18.82 5.65 -5.29
C TYR A 172 -18.22 5.76 -6.69
N ILE A 173 -17.16 5.00 -6.94
CA ILE A 173 -16.55 4.94 -8.26
C ILE A 173 -17.36 4.02 -9.17
N GLU A 174 -17.35 4.32 -10.46
CA GLU A 174 -18.02 3.51 -11.48
C GLU A 174 -17.24 2.20 -11.71
N ASP A 175 -17.91 1.16 -12.20
CA ASP A 175 -17.30 -0.17 -12.35
C ASP A 175 -16.02 -0.15 -13.19
N TRP A 176 -15.98 0.66 -14.24
CA TRP A 176 -14.79 0.79 -15.08
C TRP A 176 -13.63 1.50 -14.38
N GLU A 177 -13.92 2.42 -13.44
CA GLU A 177 -12.90 3.10 -12.63
C GLU A 177 -12.32 2.12 -11.63
N LEU A 178 -13.19 1.32 -11.01
CA LEU A 178 -12.79 0.27 -10.08
C LEU A 178 -11.93 -0.77 -10.79
N ASP A 179 -12.36 -1.25 -11.95
CA ASP A 179 -11.62 -2.17 -12.81
C ASP A 179 -10.24 -1.60 -13.19
N ALA A 180 -10.17 -0.34 -13.62
CA ALA A 180 -8.90 0.33 -13.92
C ALA A 180 -7.96 0.39 -12.71
N ILE A 181 -8.48 0.73 -11.52
CA ILE A 181 -7.73 0.73 -10.26
C ILE A 181 -7.24 -0.67 -9.89
N MET A 182 -8.05 -1.71 -10.08
CA MET A 182 -7.63 -3.10 -9.85
C MET A 182 -6.51 -3.52 -10.79
N HIS A 183 -6.56 -3.14 -12.07
CA HIS A 183 -5.47 -3.38 -13.00
C HIS A 183 -4.18 -2.66 -12.60
N TYR A 184 -4.27 -1.45 -12.05
CA TYR A 184 -3.11 -0.76 -11.48
C TYR A 184 -2.53 -1.50 -10.27
N PHE A 185 -3.39 -1.96 -9.35
CA PHE A 185 -2.93 -2.73 -8.19
C PHE A 185 -2.30 -4.06 -8.60
N LYS A 186 -2.90 -4.80 -9.55
CA LYS A 186 -2.32 -6.03 -10.11
C LYS A 186 -0.96 -5.76 -10.76
N LYS A 187 -0.82 -4.69 -11.56
CA LYS A 187 0.45 -4.31 -12.18
C LYS A 187 1.56 -4.12 -11.13
N ASN A 188 1.22 -3.56 -9.97
CA ASN A 188 2.14 -3.25 -8.87
C ASN A 188 2.08 -4.27 -7.72
N GLU A 189 1.60 -5.48 -7.99
CA GLU A 189 1.61 -6.56 -7.01
C GLU A 189 3.05 -6.97 -6.64
N LEU A 190 3.20 -7.55 -5.45
CA LEU A 190 4.46 -8.10 -4.96
C LEU A 190 4.98 -9.20 -5.89
N LYS A 191 6.29 -9.20 -6.07
CA LYS A 191 7.08 -10.25 -6.72
C LYS A 191 7.79 -11.11 -5.68
N ILE A 192 8.23 -12.30 -6.06
CA ILE A 192 9.00 -13.16 -5.15
C ILE A 192 10.30 -12.48 -4.72
N GLY A 193 10.94 -11.72 -5.60
CA GLY A 193 12.13 -10.94 -5.26
C GLY A 193 11.89 -9.79 -4.27
N ASP A 194 10.64 -9.40 -4.00
CA ASP A 194 10.34 -8.42 -2.95
C ASP A 194 10.33 -9.04 -1.55
N LEU A 195 10.26 -10.38 -1.46
CA LEU A 195 10.12 -11.14 -0.23
C LEU A 195 11.49 -11.56 0.32
N ASP A 196 11.65 -11.48 1.64
CA ASP A 196 12.84 -12.00 2.33
C ASP A 196 12.69 -13.51 2.59
N LEU A 197 12.77 -14.30 1.51
CA LEU A 197 12.68 -15.76 1.57
C LEU A 197 14.05 -16.41 1.71
N SER A 198 14.09 -17.53 2.43
CA SER A 198 15.32 -18.32 2.56
C SER A 198 15.76 -18.91 1.21
N ASP A 199 17.07 -19.14 1.04
CA ASP A 199 17.62 -19.83 -0.15
C ASP A 199 16.95 -21.18 -0.40
N LYS A 200 16.56 -21.88 0.68
CA LYS A 200 15.81 -23.13 0.61
C LYS A 200 14.44 -22.92 -0.04
N ASP A 201 13.70 -21.90 0.36
CA ASP A 201 12.37 -21.61 -0.18
C ASP A 201 12.46 -21.14 -1.62
N LEU A 202 13.42 -20.26 -1.94
CA LEU A 202 13.71 -19.85 -3.33
C LEU A 202 14.05 -21.07 -4.20
N TYR A 203 14.91 -21.96 -3.72
CA TYR A 203 15.23 -23.21 -4.41
C TYR A 203 14.00 -24.11 -4.59
N ALA A 204 13.14 -24.22 -3.59
CA ALA A 204 11.91 -25.02 -3.66
C ALA A 204 10.91 -24.47 -4.70
N ILE A 205 10.78 -23.13 -4.80
CA ILE A 205 9.98 -22.47 -5.84
C ILE A 205 10.52 -22.83 -7.23
N VAL A 206 11.83 -22.77 -7.41
CA VAL A 206 12.50 -23.00 -8.71
C VAL A 206 12.48 -24.46 -9.14
N LYS A 207 12.79 -25.38 -8.22
CA LYS A 207 12.90 -26.81 -8.52
C LYS A 207 11.54 -27.43 -8.83
N GLY A 208 10.47 -26.96 -8.18
CA GLY A 208 9.16 -27.59 -8.25
C GLY A 208 9.17 -29.04 -7.74
N GLY A 209 8.20 -29.84 -8.19
CA GLY A 209 8.11 -31.27 -7.82
C GLY A 209 7.82 -31.53 -6.34
N LEU A 210 7.29 -30.54 -5.62
CA LEU A 210 7.03 -30.59 -4.18
C LEU A 210 5.83 -31.50 -3.85
N SER A 211 5.94 -32.26 -2.77
CA SER A 211 4.82 -32.96 -2.16
C SER A 211 3.79 -31.98 -1.59
N SER A 212 2.57 -32.45 -1.31
CA SER A 212 1.51 -31.60 -0.73
C SER A 212 1.91 -30.96 0.60
N ALA A 213 2.67 -31.68 1.44
CA ALA A 213 3.16 -31.16 2.71
C ALA A 213 4.20 -30.04 2.50
N GLU A 214 5.15 -30.23 1.57
CA GLU A 214 6.15 -29.21 1.23
C GLU A 214 5.52 -27.97 0.60
N LYS A 215 4.50 -28.14 -0.25
CA LYS A 215 3.73 -27.00 -0.79
C LYS A 215 3.05 -26.20 0.30
N SER A 216 2.43 -26.87 1.28
CA SER A 216 1.76 -26.19 2.40
C SER A 216 2.74 -25.38 3.26
N GLU A 217 3.92 -25.94 3.57
CA GLU A 217 4.95 -25.20 4.32
C GLU A 217 5.52 -24.03 3.51
N LEU A 218 5.74 -24.19 2.21
CA LEU A 218 6.21 -23.11 1.36
C LEU A 218 5.17 -21.99 1.21
N ILE A 219 3.89 -22.32 1.05
CA ILE A 219 2.79 -21.34 1.07
C ILE A 219 2.80 -20.53 2.37
N LYS A 220 2.96 -21.21 3.51
CA LYS A 220 3.04 -20.58 4.83
C LYS A 220 4.25 -19.65 4.94
N SER A 221 5.42 -20.08 4.46
CA SER A 221 6.63 -19.25 4.42
C SER A 221 6.41 -17.98 3.58
N ILE A 222 5.90 -18.14 2.35
CA ILE A 222 5.61 -17.03 1.44
C ILE A 222 4.61 -16.05 2.07
N LYS A 223 3.47 -16.53 2.58
CA LYS A 223 2.45 -15.65 3.18
C LYS A 223 2.92 -14.99 4.48
N GLY A 224 3.86 -15.60 5.19
CA GLY A 224 4.49 -15.04 6.40
C GLY A 224 5.51 -13.94 6.10
N SER A 225 6.10 -13.93 4.90
CA SER A 225 7.13 -12.95 4.52
C SER A 225 6.61 -11.56 4.15
N TYR A 226 5.28 -11.36 4.12
CA TYR A 226 4.67 -10.06 3.87
C TYR A 226 3.34 -9.87 4.62
N ARG A 227 2.93 -8.62 4.79
CA ARG A 227 1.66 -8.31 5.47
C ARG A 227 0.45 -8.66 4.59
N GLN A 228 -0.30 -9.66 5.04
CA GLN A 228 -1.63 -10.01 4.52
C GLN A 228 -2.70 -8.97 4.90
N SER A 229 -2.48 -8.26 6.01
CA SER A 229 -3.37 -7.27 6.58
C SER A 229 -2.57 -6.27 7.43
N TYR A 230 -3.13 -5.08 7.63
CA TYR A 230 -2.60 -4.08 8.56
C TYR A 230 -3.54 -3.97 9.76
N SER A 231 -2.95 -3.94 10.95
CA SER A 231 -3.65 -3.69 12.19
C SER A 231 -3.98 -2.21 12.34
N ALA A 232 -5.03 -1.91 13.09
CA ALA A 232 -5.47 -0.54 13.30
C ALA A 232 -6.00 -0.37 14.73
N THR A 233 -5.14 0.08 15.63
CA THR A 233 -5.54 0.40 17.00
C THR A 233 -5.75 1.91 17.13
N PHE A 234 -6.99 2.33 17.40
CA PHE A 234 -7.30 3.72 17.71
C PHE A 234 -6.95 3.99 19.17
N MET A 235 -5.96 4.85 19.38
CA MET A 235 -5.54 5.23 20.73
C MET A 235 -6.40 6.38 21.25
N GLU A 236 -6.62 6.39 22.55
CA GLU A 236 -7.11 7.56 23.26
C GLU A 236 -5.99 8.60 23.39
N THR A 237 -6.37 9.86 23.62
CA THR A 237 -5.36 10.88 23.91
C THR A 237 -4.76 10.67 25.30
N MET A 238 -3.42 10.71 25.40
CA MET A 238 -2.70 10.74 26.67
C MET A 238 -3.27 11.76 27.67
N ASP A 239 -3.34 11.35 28.93
CA ASP A 239 -3.74 12.22 30.03
C ASP A 239 -2.78 13.40 30.18
N ARG A 240 -3.30 14.56 30.62
CA ARG A 240 -2.51 15.80 30.71
C ARG A 240 -1.28 15.67 31.63
N SER A 241 -1.36 14.82 32.64
CA SER A 241 -0.29 14.50 33.59
C SER A 241 0.84 13.68 32.96
N GLU A 242 0.53 12.88 31.95
CA GLU A 242 1.49 11.99 31.27
C GLU A 242 2.17 12.66 30.08
N ARG A 243 1.58 13.74 29.55
CA ARG A 243 2.14 14.51 28.44
C ARG A 243 3.49 15.11 28.82
N LYS A 244 4.53 14.68 28.10
CA LYS A 244 5.91 15.20 28.24
C LYS A 244 6.12 16.58 27.62
N TYR A 245 5.18 17.07 26.79
CA TYR A 245 5.23 18.36 26.09
C TYR A 245 6.57 18.59 25.35
N GLY A 246 7.08 17.54 24.69
CA GLY A 246 8.34 17.57 23.94
C GLY A 246 9.59 17.36 24.80
N LYS A 247 9.48 17.19 26.13
CA LYS A 247 10.65 16.89 26.97
C LYS A 247 11.21 15.51 26.59
N GLY A 248 12.50 15.48 26.26
CA GLY A 248 13.22 14.26 25.87
C GLY A 248 12.84 13.69 24.50
N GLY A 249 12.06 14.42 23.70
CA GLY A 249 11.76 14.02 22.33
C GLY A 249 12.92 14.33 21.38
N ASN A 250 13.09 13.51 20.35
CA ASN A 250 14.02 13.73 19.26
C ASN A 250 13.46 14.78 18.29
N VAL A 251 14.10 15.94 18.26
CA VAL A 251 13.70 17.07 17.41
C VAL A 251 13.80 16.75 15.92
N GLU A 252 14.79 15.98 15.48
CA GLU A 252 14.97 15.66 14.05
C GLU A 252 13.89 14.70 13.56
N ASN A 253 13.53 13.70 14.39
CA ASN A 253 12.35 12.87 14.14
C ASN A 253 11.08 13.72 14.10
N GLY A 254 10.92 14.63 15.07
CA GLY A 254 9.79 15.52 15.16
C GLY A 254 9.66 16.45 13.96
N LYS A 255 10.78 16.96 13.46
CA LYS A 255 10.87 17.78 12.25
C LYS A 255 10.41 16.97 11.05
N TYR A 256 10.94 15.76 10.88
CA TYR A 256 10.57 14.89 9.78
C TYR A 256 9.07 14.60 9.78
N ILE A 257 8.50 14.24 10.93
CA ILE A 257 7.07 14.01 11.08
C ILE A 257 6.29 15.28 10.76
N TYR A 258 6.71 16.45 11.26
CA TYR A 258 6.02 17.71 10.98
C TYR A 258 5.96 18.02 9.48
N GLU A 259 7.10 17.92 8.80
CA GLU A 259 7.23 18.24 7.37
C GLU A 259 6.52 17.19 6.48
N ASN A 260 6.60 15.91 6.84
CA ASN A 260 6.14 14.82 5.98
C ASN A 260 4.76 14.23 6.36
N ALA A 261 4.21 14.57 7.53
CA ALA A 261 2.87 14.18 7.96
C ALA A 261 1.92 15.39 8.00
N CYS A 262 2.30 16.43 8.74
CA CYS A 262 1.42 17.59 8.97
C CYS A 262 1.41 18.50 7.73
N MET A 263 2.59 18.97 7.32
CA MET A 263 2.72 19.88 6.18
C MET A 263 2.32 19.23 4.85
N TYR A 264 2.42 17.90 4.73
CA TYR A 264 1.95 17.18 3.54
C TYR A 264 0.49 17.55 3.13
N CYS A 265 -0.38 17.78 4.12
CA CYS A 265 -1.77 18.24 3.90
C CYS A 265 -1.97 19.75 4.14
N HIS A 266 -1.21 20.34 5.06
CA HIS A 266 -1.43 21.69 5.58
C HIS A 266 -0.55 22.77 4.94
N GLU A 267 0.55 22.40 4.30
CA GLU A 267 1.39 23.37 3.57
C GLU A 267 0.60 23.93 2.38
N ASN A 268 0.72 25.25 2.18
CA ASN A 268 0.03 25.99 1.12
C ASN A 268 -1.50 25.76 1.05
N LYS A 269 -2.11 25.25 2.12
CA LYS A 269 -3.52 24.83 2.14
C LYS A 269 -3.86 23.84 1.02
N ARG A 270 -2.91 22.96 0.67
CA ARG A 270 -3.05 21.97 -0.42
C ARG A 270 -4.35 21.17 -0.29
N VAL A 271 -4.61 20.67 0.92
CA VAL A 271 -5.76 19.79 1.19
C VAL A 271 -6.73 20.44 2.18
N THR A 272 -6.25 21.26 3.11
CA THR A 272 -7.08 21.85 4.18
C THR A 272 -6.96 23.36 4.26
N TYR A 273 -7.92 24.04 4.88
CA TYR A 273 -7.86 25.50 5.08
C TYR A 273 -6.84 25.96 6.14
N LEU A 274 -6.37 25.05 7.00
CA LEU A 274 -5.34 25.36 7.99
C LEU A 274 -3.97 25.32 7.30
N HIS A 275 -3.32 26.48 7.22
CA HIS A 275 -1.94 26.56 6.74
C HIS A 275 -0.96 26.28 7.87
N LEU A 276 -0.04 25.36 7.63
CA LEU A 276 1.13 25.10 8.49
C LEU A 276 2.40 25.27 7.65
N ASP A 277 3.42 25.82 8.28
CA ASP A 277 4.76 26.03 7.74
C ASP A 277 5.80 25.88 8.86
N ASN A 278 7.09 25.90 8.50
CA ASN A 278 8.19 25.90 9.47
C ASN A 278 8.34 27.25 10.24
N GLY A 279 7.36 28.14 10.12
CA GLY A 279 7.35 29.47 10.70
C GLY A 279 6.96 29.47 12.19
N LYS A 280 7.42 30.52 12.87
CA LYS A 280 7.14 30.74 14.30
C LYS A 280 5.64 30.84 14.62
N LEU A 281 4.82 31.32 13.67
CA LEU A 281 3.38 31.47 13.85
C LEU A 281 2.69 30.11 13.92
N SER A 282 3.00 29.20 12.99
CA SER A 282 2.52 27.82 12.99
C SER A 282 2.92 27.10 14.27
N GLY A 283 4.20 27.19 14.65
CA GLY A 283 4.69 26.65 15.92
C GLY A 283 3.94 27.20 17.15
N ARG A 284 3.74 28.52 17.22
CA ARG A 284 3.01 29.16 18.33
C ARG A 284 1.55 28.74 18.40
N PHE A 285 0.87 28.60 17.27
CA PHE A 285 -0.52 28.14 17.22
C PHE A 285 -0.66 26.73 17.82
N LEU A 286 0.14 25.79 17.35
CA LEU A 286 0.11 24.41 17.84
C LEU A 286 0.55 24.32 19.31
N TRP A 287 1.63 25.02 19.67
CA TRP A 287 2.12 25.06 21.05
C TRP A 287 1.10 25.66 22.01
N LYS A 288 0.42 26.75 21.65
CA LYS A 288 -0.62 27.37 22.49
C LYS A 288 -1.74 26.39 22.82
N ASN A 289 -2.13 25.55 21.87
CA ASN A 289 -3.27 24.64 22.00
C ASN A 289 -2.90 23.24 22.57
N ARG A 290 -1.62 22.92 22.77
CA ARG A 290 -1.15 21.60 23.23
C ARG A 290 -1.81 21.04 24.51
N LYS A 291 -2.31 21.91 25.39
CA LYS A 291 -2.96 21.52 26.64
C LYS A 291 -4.47 21.34 26.49
N ASN A 292 -5.06 21.84 25.41
CA ASN A 292 -6.51 21.87 25.24
C ASN A 292 -7.08 20.47 24.97
N TRP A 293 -8.36 20.30 25.26
CA TRP A 293 -9.17 19.14 24.88
C TRP A 293 -10.06 19.53 23.69
N SER A 294 -9.41 19.76 22.55
CA SER A 294 -10.05 20.24 21.33
C SER A 294 -9.27 19.72 20.12
N ASP A 295 -9.90 19.74 18.95
CA ASP A 295 -9.29 19.42 17.65
C ASP A 295 -8.09 20.33 17.26
N GLN A 296 -7.88 21.45 17.95
CA GLN A 296 -6.68 22.28 17.81
C GLN A 296 -5.44 21.74 18.56
N SER A 297 -5.62 20.79 19.47
CA SER A 297 -4.53 20.20 20.25
C SER A 297 -3.87 19.07 19.47
N VAL A 298 -2.55 19.13 19.28
CA VAL A 298 -1.79 18.10 18.56
C VAL A 298 -1.98 16.72 19.18
N TYR A 299 -2.02 16.64 20.52
CA TYR A 299 -2.28 15.39 21.24
C TYR A 299 -3.65 14.79 20.93
N GLN A 300 -4.67 15.63 20.71
CA GLN A 300 -6.04 15.20 20.44
C GLN A 300 -6.24 14.85 18.98
N ILE A 301 -5.86 15.78 18.10
CA ILE A 301 -6.17 15.71 16.67
C ILE A 301 -5.49 14.49 16.03
N VAL A 302 -4.26 14.16 16.41
CA VAL A 302 -3.53 13.00 15.88
C VAL A 302 -4.26 11.68 16.22
N ARG A 303 -4.86 11.58 17.41
CA ARG A 303 -5.51 10.36 17.91
C ARG A 303 -6.97 10.24 17.46
N HIS A 304 -7.73 11.32 17.55
CA HIS A 304 -9.17 11.31 17.29
C HIS A 304 -9.55 11.82 15.91
N GLY A 305 -8.61 12.39 15.16
CA GLY A 305 -8.90 12.99 13.87
C GLY A 305 -10.02 14.04 13.95
N THR A 306 -10.65 14.26 12.81
CA THR A 306 -11.98 14.89 12.73
C THR A 306 -12.86 14.09 11.77
N TYR A 307 -14.11 14.52 11.65
CA TYR A 307 -15.10 13.92 10.76
C TYR A 307 -15.54 14.93 9.71
N SER A 308 -15.91 14.44 8.53
CA SER A 308 -16.61 15.23 7.52
C SER A 308 -17.94 15.71 8.11
N LYS A 309 -18.24 17.00 7.92
CA LYS A 309 -19.46 17.65 8.42
C LYS A 309 -20.17 18.37 7.28
N ILE A 310 -21.46 18.65 7.46
CA ILE A 310 -22.21 19.47 6.50
C ILE A 310 -21.48 20.82 6.34
N GLY A 311 -21.23 21.21 5.08
CA GLY A 311 -20.47 22.43 4.74
C GLY A 311 -18.94 22.31 4.80
N ARG A 312 -18.37 21.21 5.34
CA ARG A 312 -16.93 20.95 5.35
C ARG A 312 -16.63 19.45 5.31
N GLN A 313 -16.29 18.96 4.13
CA GLN A 313 -15.98 17.54 3.93
C GLN A 313 -14.50 17.21 4.19
N GLN A 314 -13.58 18.19 4.18
CA GLN A 314 -12.19 17.92 4.57
C GLN A 314 -12.10 17.65 6.07
N TYR A 315 -11.54 16.50 6.41
CA TYR A 315 -11.31 16.07 7.78
C TYR A 315 -9.84 15.69 8.01
N MET A 316 -9.45 15.53 9.27
CA MET A 316 -8.12 15.06 9.65
C MET A 316 -8.20 13.56 9.98
N PRO A 317 -7.48 12.68 9.27
CA PRO A 317 -7.51 11.23 9.52
C PRO A 317 -6.77 10.85 10.81
N HIS A 318 -7.18 9.74 11.43
CA HIS A 318 -6.53 9.22 12.64
C HIS A 318 -5.15 8.66 12.29
N TYR A 319 -4.17 8.91 13.14
CA TYR A 319 -2.97 8.09 13.20
C TYR A 319 -3.17 7.01 14.25
N THR A 320 -3.32 5.77 13.78
CA THR A 320 -3.39 4.59 14.65
C THR A 320 -2.07 4.38 15.39
N LYS A 321 -2.08 3.50 16.40
CA LYS A 321 -0.87 3.12 17.13
C LYS A 321 0.24 2.63 16.20
N GLU A 322 -0.13 1.90 15.15
CA GLU A 322 0.78 1.33 14.14
C GLU A 322 1.31 2.38 13.17
N LYS A 323 0.74 3.59 13.16
CA LYS A 323 1.11 4.68 12.25
C LYS A 323 1.87 5.80 12.93
N MET A 324 1.65 6.06 14.21
CA MET A 324 2.43 7.00 15.01
C MET A 324 2.39 6.62 16.50
N SER A 325 3.54 6.30 17.11
CA SER A 325 3.60 5.98 18.54
C SER A 325 3.47 7.24 19.42
N ASP A 326 3.31 7.07 20.73
CA ASP A 326 3.33 8.20 21.67
C ASP A 326 4.72 8.82 21.79
N GLU A 327 5.81 8.06 21.62
CA GLU A 327 7.16 8.63 21.51
C GLU A 327 7.28 9.54 20.29
N GLN A 328 6.82 9.09 19.12
CA GLN A 328 6.85 9.88 17.88
C GLN A 328 5.98 11.15 17.97
N LEU A 329 4.83 11.05 18.65
CA LEU A 329 4.02 12.22 18.96
C LEU A 329 4.75 13.19 19.88
N ASN A 330 5.54 12.69 20.84
CA ASN A 330 6.37 13.54 21.70
C ASN A 330 7.53 14.19 20.92
N ASP A 331 8.16 13.47 19.99
CA ASP A 331 9.17 14.00 19.06
C ASP A 331 8.58 15.15 18.24
N LEU A 332 7.41 14.96 17.63
CA LEU A 332 6.66 16.00 16.92
C LEU A 332 6.44 17.24 17.79
N VAL A 333 6.02 17.06 19.04
CA VAL A 333 5.79 18.17 19.97
C VAL A 333 7.11 18.86 20.37
N ALA A 334 8.23 18.13 20.45
CA ALA A 334 9.55 18.70 20.69
C ALA A 334 9.96 19.65 19.56
N TYR A 335 9.74 19.25 18.30
CA TYR A 335 9.99 20.12 17.15
C TYR A 335 9.05 21.34 17.14
N ILE A 336 7.75 21.15 17.38
CA ILE A 336 6.77 22.26 17.49
C ILE A 336 7.20 23.27 18.56
N LYS A 337 7.72 22.80 19.70
CA LYS A 337 8.27 23.66 20.76
C LYS A 337 9.43 24.50 20.25
N GLN A 338 10.36 23.89 19.52
CA GLN A 338 11.51 24.56 18.93
C GLN A 338 11.08 25.67 17.96
N ILE A 339 10.22 25.38 16.98
CA ILE A 339 9.76 26.39 16.01
C ILE A 339 8.90 27.48 16.67
N ALA A 340 8.20 27.16 17.77
CA ALA A 340 7.48 28.13 18.59
C ALA A 340 8.39 29.09 19.38
N LYS A 341 9.68 28.74 19.54
CA LYS A 341 10.68 29.38 20.42
C LYS A 341 10.23 29.37 21.89
N LYS A 342 10.01 28.17 22.46
CA LYS A 342 9.40 27.95 23.79
C LYS A 342 10.13 26.96 24.66
#